data_AF-A0A7J5XCY6-F1
#
_entry.id   AF-A0A7J5XCY6-F1
#
_cell.length_a   1.000
_cell.length_b   1.000
_cell.length_c   1.000
_cell.angle_alpha   90.00
_cell.angle_beta   90.00
_cell.angle_gamma   90.00
#
_symmetry.space_group_name_H-M   'P 1'
#
loop_
_entity.id
_entity.type
_entity.pdbx_description
1 polymer ?
#
loop_
_entity_poly.entity_id
_entity_poly.type
_entity_poly.pdbx_seq_one_letter_code
_entity_poly.pdbx_strand_id
1 'polypeptide(L)'
;MGNYKSRPSQTCTDEWKKKVGESYSLIVEKLDDDFKLKDSELGELQLAFSSDEAFLKVNVSYRTEKGLSLLHLCCACGGLRPSRLSRNGFTALHLAAYKDNAELLTALLHGGSDVQQVGYGALTALHVATMAGHHELAKLLLKFGADVNASGEVGDRPLHLAAARGFLCIIKLLLGDGSKANVNAQDNEDHVPLHFCARFGHHEIVRFLLQGNFDVQAHSVNIYGDTPLHLACYNGKCEATKELIQHSGTDSLTKENIFSETALHSACTYGKDLEMRLFPRAHPPGAVPAGQRRRHEPDGSYVSVPSPLGKIKSMTKGKKAEVLLLRASLPSHFHLQLSELEFNEIIGSGSFGKVYRGKCRNKVVAIKRYRANTFCSKSDVDMFCREVSILCRLDHPCIIQFIGACLDDPSQFAIVTQYVSGGSLFSLLHEQK
;
A
#
# COMPACT_ATOMS: atom_id res chain seq x y z
N MET A 1 -21.69 -5.34 21.98
CA MET A 1 -20.33 -4.94 21.57
C MET A 1 -19.88 -5.93 20.50
N GLY A 2 -19.64 -5.45 19.27
CA GLY A 2 -19.15 -6.29 18.19
C GLY A 2 -17.75 -6.80 18.50
N ASN A 3 -17.44 -8.02 18.04
CA ASN A 3 -16.14 -8.65 18.21
C ASN A 3 -15.06 -7.82 17.47
N TYR A 4 -14.36 -6.94 18.18
CA TYR A 4 -13.18 -6.25 17.64
C TYR A 4 -12.06 -7.27 17.44
N LYS A 5 -11.83 -7.70 16.19
CA LYS A 5 -10.65 -8.48 15.85
C LYS A 5 -9.43 -7.57 15.95
N SER A 6 -8.52 -7.88 16.88
CA SER A 6 -7.21 -7.23 16.95
C SER A 6 -6.44 -7.47 15.65
N ARG A 7 -5.82 -6.42 15.14
CA ARG A 7 -5.03 -6.44 13.89
C ARG A 7 -3.91 -7.49 13.97
N PRO A 8 -3.72 -8.34 12.94
CA PRO A 8 -2.53 -9.17 12.84
C PRO A 8 -1.28 -8.28 12.85
N SER A 9 -0.17 -8.79 13.40
CA SER A 9 1.11 -8.07 13.51
C SER A 9 1.76 -7.78 12.15
N GLN A 10 1.29 -8.43 11.08
CA GLN A 10 1.51 -8.04 9.69
C GLN A 10 0.27 -7.28 9.23
N THR A 11 0.43 -6.05 8.77
CA THR A 11 -0.73 -5.32 8.24
C THR A 11 -1.25 -6.07 7.01
N CYS A 12 -2.56 -6.06 6.74
CA CYS A 12 -3.11 -6.62 5.48
C CYS A 12 -2.41 -6.00 4.24
N THR A 13 -1.99 -4.73 4.36
CA THR A 13 -1.10 -4.06 3.41
C THR A 13 0.28 -4.75 3.27
N ASP A 14 0.84 -5.33 4.33
CA ASP A 14 2.10 -6.10 4.31
C ASP A 14 1.90 -7.51 3.76
N GLU A 15 0.82 -8.23 4.10
CA GLU A 15 0.51 -9.54 3.49
C GLU A 15 0.26 -9.43 1.99
N TRP A 16 -0.37 -8.35 1.53
CA TRP A 16 -0.52 -8.05 0.11
C TRP A 16 0.79 -7.60 -0.55
N LYS A 17 1.59 -6.74 0.12
CA LYS A 17 2.94 -6.39 -0.38
C LYS A 17 3.79 -7.64 -0.56
N LYS A 18 3.62 -8.59 0.35
CA LYS A 18 4.22 -9.89 0.31
C LYS A 18 3.68 -10.68 -0.88
N LYS A 19 2.38 -10.99 -0.93
CA LYS A 19 1.81 -11.85 -1.99
C LYS A 19 1.89 -11.26 -3.39
N VAL A 20 1.46 -10.03 -3.61
CA VAL A 20 1.38 -9.42 -4.95
C VAL A 20 2.72 -8.80 -5.34
N GLY A 21 3.37 -8.09 -4.41
CA GLY A 21 4.67 -7.47 -4.65
C GLY A 21 5.83 -8.47 -4.76
N GLU A 22 5.88 -9.51 -3.92
CA GLU A 22 6.87 -10.60 -4.08
C GLU A 22 6.50 -11.50 -5.25
N SER A 23 5.20 -11.74 -5.55
CA SER A 23 4.83 -12.53 -6.74
C SER A 23 5.29 -11.85 -8.03
N TYR A 24 5.00 -10.56 -8.24
CA TYR A 24 5.48 -9.88 -9.46
C TYR A 24 7.00 -9.74 -9.50
N SER A 25 7.66 -9.54 -8.35
CA SER A 25 9.12 -9.52 -8.30
C SER A 25 9.71 -10.89 -8.64
N LEU A 26 9.11 -11.98 -8.15
CA LEU A 26 9.49 -13.35 -8.45
C LEU A 26 9.24 -13.72 -9.91
N ILE A 27 8.13 -13.27 -10.50
CA ILE A 27 7.84 -13.45 -11.93
C ILE A 27 8.93 -12.77 -12.76
N VAL A 28 9.29 -11.52 -12.43
CA VAL A 28 10.39 -10.79 -13.10
C VAL A 28 11.73 -11.50 -12.91
N GLU A 29 12.05 -11.94 -11.69
CA GLU A 29 13.26 -12.70 -11.40
C GLU A 29 13.34 -13.99 -12.22
N LYS A 30 12.23 -14.73 -12.33
CA LYS A 30 12.13 -15.96 -13.13
C LYS A 30 12.23 -15.69 -14.63
N LEU A 31 11.61 -14.61 -15.12
CA LEU A 31 11.76 -14.16 -16.49
C LEU A 31 13.22 -13.83 -16.77
N ASP A 32 13.90 -13.07 -15.89
CA ASP A 32 15.31 -12.74 -16.02
C ASP A 32 16.23 -13.96 -15.94
N ASP A 33 15.92 -14.91 -15.06
CA ASP A 33 16.66 -16.17 -14.91
C ASP A 33 16.59 -17.05 -16.16
N ASP A 34 15.48 -17.04 -16.90
CA ASP A 34 15.38 -17.73 -18.20
C ASP A 34 16.37 -17.18 -19.26
N PHE A 35 16.88 -15.96 -19.09
CA PHE A 35 17.92 -15.39 -19.95
C PHE A 35 19.35 -15.62 -19.45
N LYS A 36 19.52 -16.19 -18.26
CA LYS A 36 20.85 -16.57 -17.73
C LYS A 36 21.18 -17.98 -18.21
N LEU A 37 21.97 -18.09 -19.28
CA LEU A 37 22.51 -19.37 -19.74
C LEU A 37 23.60 -19.86 -18.77
N LYS A 38 23.53 -21.13 -18.34
CA LYS A 38 24.61 -21.75 -17.54
C LYS A 38 25.75 -22.19 -18.45
N ASP A 39 26.99 -22.18 -17.94
CA ASP A 39 28.17 -22.58 -18.73
C ASP A 39 28.06 -24.01 -19.30
N SER A 40 27.39 -24.93 -18.60
CA SER A 40 27.10 -26.28 -19.09
C SER A 40 26.16 -26.29 -20.30
N GLU A 41 25.17 -25.40 -20.32
CA GLU A 41 24.21 -25.25 -21.43
C GLU A 41 24.87 -24.56 -22.62
N LEU A 42 25.80 -23.63 -22.36
CA LEU A 42 26.67 -23.02 -23.36
C LEU A 42 27.57 -24.07 -24.02
N GLY A 43 28.11 -25.01 -23.24
CA GLY A 43 28.90 -26.14 -23.73
C GLY A 43 28.08 -27.09 -24.60
N GLU A 44 26.84 -27.41 -24.22
CA GLU A 44 25.93 -28.20 -25.06
C GLU A 44 25.53 -27.48 -26.36
N LEU A 45 25.30 -26.17 -26.28
CA LEU A 45 25.09 -25.31 -27.45
C LEU A 45 26.28 -25.38 -28.40
N GLN A 46 27.50 -25.21 -27.88
CA GLN A 46 28.74 -25.28 -28.66
C GLN A 46 28.99 -26.68 -29.24
N LEU A 47 28.66 -27.76 -28.53
CA LEU A 47 28.75 -29.12 -29.06
C LEU A 47 27.72 -29.37 -30.18
N ALA A 48 26.50 -28.86 -30.00
CA ALA A 48 25.43 -28.93 -30.99
C ALA A 48 25.72 -28.10 -32.26
N PHE A 49 26.50 -27.02 -32.13
CA PHE A 49 26.98 -26.19 -33.24
C PHE A 49 28.45 -26.47 -33.52
N SER A 50 28.71 -27.55 -34.25
CA SER A 50 30.06 -28.12 -34.49
C SER A 50 31.03 -27.25 -35.33
N SER A 51 30.82 -25.92 -35.48
CA SER A 51 31.83 -24.98 -36.00
C SER A 51 31.63 -23.54 -35.50
N ASP A 52 32.73 -22.80 -35.33
CA ASP A 52 32.76 -21.38 -34.92
C ASP A 52 31.97 -20.45 -35.86
N GLU A 53 31.76 -20.87 -37.12
CA GLU A 53 31.02 -20.12 -38.11
C GLU A 53 29.51 -20.16 -37.92
N ALA A 54 28.99 -21.22 -37.27
CA ALA A 54 27.59 -21.33 -36.86
C ALA A 54 27.29 -20.54 -35.57
N PHE A 55 28.34 -20.22 -34.79
CA PHE A 55 28.26 -19.55 -33.49
C PHE A 55 28.41 -18.02 -33.60
N LEU A 56 29.31 -17.51 -34.45
CA LEU A 56 29.51 -16.05 -34.70
C LEU A 56 28.34 -15.36 -35.44
N LYS A 57 27.39 -16.18 -35.87
CA LYS A 57 26.22 -15.87 -36.68
C LYS A 57 24.98 -16.07 -35.80
N VAL A 58 24.92 -15.46 -34.62
CA VAL A 58 23.74 -15.47 -33.74
C VAL A 58 23.50 -14.05 -33.25
N ASN A 59 22.65 -13.32 -33.96
CA ASN A 59 22.19 -11.95 -33.62
C ASN A 59 20.65 -11.97 -33.70
N VAL A 60 19.95 -11.12 -32.96
CA VAL A 60 18.47 -10.99 -32.95
C VAL A 60 17.86 -10.97 -34.36
N SER A 61 18.57 -10.32 -35.28
CA SER A 61 18.23 -10.17 -36.70
C SER A 61 18.97 -11.15 -37.61
N TYR A 62 20.06 -11.73 -37.14
CA TYR A 62 20.75 -12.76 -37.88
C TYR A 62 20.14 -14.11 -37.57
N ARG A 63 20.03 -14.81 -38.65
CA ARG A 63 19.38 -16.05 -38.88
C ARG A 63 20.42 -16.81 -39.69
N THR A 64 20.70 -18.11 -39.42
CA THR A 64 21.43 -18.97 -40.41
C THR A 64 20.91 -18.65 -41.82
N GLU A 65 21.56 -18.99 -42.95
CA GLU A 65 21.09 -18.59 -44.31
C GLU A 65 19.57 -18.68 -44.58
N LYS A 66 18.84 -19.48 -43.80
CA LYS A 66 17.38 -19.57 -43.70
C LYS A 66 16.66 -18.77 -42.62
N GLY A 67 17.22 -18.54 -41.42
CA GLY A 67 16.29 -18.24 -40.34
C GLY A 67 16.64 -18.25 -38.86
N LEU A 68 17.83 -18.59 -38.35
CA LEU A 68 18.00 -18.77 -36.87
C LEU A 68 18.17 -17.52 -36.00
N SER A 69 17.08 -17.08 -35.40
CA SER A 69 17.09 -16.38 -34.12
C SER A 69 16.06 -17.10 -33.22
N LEU A 70 15.87 -16.64 -31.98
CA LEU A 70 14.51 -16.51 -31.45
C LEU A 70 13.64 -17.71 -31.11
N LEU A 71 13.29 -18.07 -29.88
CA LEU A 71 13.93 -17.97 -28.57
C LEU A 71 15.08 -19.03 -28.52
N HIS A 72 15.55 -19.43 -29.72
CA HIS A 72 16.28 -20.62 -30.07
C HIS A 72 17.67 -20.71 -29.45
N LEU A 73 17.85 -21.55 -28.46
CA LEU A 73 17.32 -22.89 -28.65
C LEU A 73 15.92 -23.13 -28.07
N CYS A 74 15.27 -22.08 -27.57
CA CYS A 74 14.02 -21.99 -26.80
C CYS A 74 14.14 -22.69 -25.47
N CYS A 75 14.94 -23.74 -25.40
CA CYS A 75 15.30 -24.45 -24.19
C CYS A 75 16.67 -25.16 -24.27
N ALA A 76 17.41 -25.18 -25.40
CA ALA A 76 18.57 -26.07 -25.70
C ALA A 76 18.33 -27.58 -25.58
N CYS A 77 17.41 -28.02 -24.72
CA CYS A 77 17.13 -29.41 -24.45
C CYS A 77 15.69 -29.77 -24.87
N GLY A 78 15.31 -29.64 -26.15
CA GLY A 78 14.19 -30.42 -26.72
C GLY A 78 12.97 -29.72 -27.36
N GLY A 79 13.17 -28.69 -28.20
CA GLY A 79 12.32 -28.53 -29.38
C GLY A 79 11.55 -27.21 -29.57
N LEU A 80 11.53 -26.77 -30.83
CA LEU A 80 10.87 -25.63 -31.50
C LEU A 80 9.34 -25.49 -31.32
N ARG A 81 8.71 -26.16 -30.36
CA ARG A 81 7.26 -26.01 -30.18
C ARG A 81 7.00 -24.67 -29.50
N PRO A 82 6.29 -23.72 -30.14
CA PRO A 82 5.99 -22.43 -29.52
C PRO A 82 5.20 -22.58 -28.21
N SER A 83 4.57 -23.75 -28.02
CA SER A 83 3.84 -24.13 -26.83
C SER A 83 4.67 -24.77 -25.71
N ARG A 84 5.97 -24.98 -25.90
CA ARG A 84 6.84 -25.51 -24.85
C ARG A 84 7.15 -24.44 -23.82
N LEU A 85 7.12 -24.82 -22.55
CA LEU A 85 7.49 -23.95 -21.43
C LEU A 85 8.99 -24.05 -21.15
N SER A 86 9.59 -22.92 -20.79
CA SER A 86 10.95 -22.78 -20.27
C SER A 86 11.10 -23.47 -18.90
N ARG A 87 12.32 -23.50 -18.36
CA ARG A 87 12.60 -24.02 -17.00
C ARG A 87 11.79 -23.31 -15.92
N ASN A 88 11.45 -22.04 -16.14
CA ASN A 88 10.66 -21.24 -15.22
C ASN A 88 9.17 -21.17 -15.58
N GLY A 89 8.72 -21.92 -16.60
CA GLY A 89 7.31 -22.05 -16.94
C GLY A 89 6.80 -21.03 -17.95
N PHE A 90 7.65 -20.39 -18.76
CA PHE A 90 7.24 -19.38 -19.75
C PHE A 90 7.33 -19.90 -21.18
N THR A 91 6.40 -19.50 -22.05
CA THR A 91 6.51 -19.79 -23.49
C THR A 91 7.46 -18.80 -24.18
N ALA A 92 7.84 -19.10 -25.43
CA ALA A 92 8.56 -18.15 -26.28
C ALA A 92 7.83 -16.83 -26.47
N LEU A 93 6.49 -16.85 -26.50
CA LEU A 93 5.70 -15.63 -26.63
C LEU A 93 5.79 -14.74 -25.38
N HIS A 94 5.82 -15.33 -24.18
CA HIS A 94 6.03 -14.58 -22.93
C HIS A 94 7.40 -13.91 -22.88
N LEU A 95 8.44 -14.66 -23.24
CA LEU A 95 9.82 -14.17 -23.20
C LEU A 95 10.06 -13.10 -24.27
N ALA A 96 9.41 -13.23 -25.43
CA ALA A 96 9.36 -12.20 -26.45
C ALA A 96 8.68 -10.92 -25.97
N ALA A 97 7.52 -11.06 -25.33
CA ALA A 97 6.78 -9.97 -24.73
C ALA A 97 7.64 -9.25 -23.69
N TYR A 98 8.34 -9.98 -22.81
CA TYR A 98 9.17 -9.40 -21.75
C TYR A 98 10.36 -8.59 -22.27
N LYS A 99 11.03 -9.08 -23.33
CA LYS A 99 12.23 -8.43 -23.92
C LYS A 99 11.94 -7.32 -24.92
N ASP A 100 10.68 -6.91 -25.06
CA ASP A 100 10.24 -5.89 -26.00
C ASP A 100 10.65 -6.19 -27.47
N ASN A 101 10.61 -7.47 -27.86
CA ASN A 101 11.03 -7.89 -29.20
C ASN A 101 9.82 -8.06 -30.13
N ALA A 102 9.47 -6.97 -30.84
CA ALA A 102 8.31 -6.92 -31.72
C ALA A 102 8.42 -7.87 -32.91
N GLU A 103 9.59 -7.97 -33.54
CA GLU A 103 9.83 -8.85 -34.68
C GLU A 103 9.63 -10.31 -34.31
N LEU A 104 10.18 -10.72 -33.16
CA LEU A 104 10.01 -12.05 -32.59
C LEU A 104 8.56 -12.37 -32.30
N LEU A 105 7.91 -11.48 -31.56
CA LEU A 105 6.55 -11.69 -31.11
C LEU A 105 5.62 -11.83 -32.33
N THR A 106 5.83 -11.00 -33.35
CA THR A 106 5.14 -11.09 -34.64
C THR A 106 5.41 -12.42 -35.34
N ALA A 107 6.67 -12.87 -35.39
CA ALA A 107 7.04 -14.12 -36.03
C ALA A 107 6.43 -15.35 -35.32
N LEU A 108 6.38 -15.35 -33.98
CA LEU A 108 5.77 -16.41 -33.18
C LEU A 108 4.25 -16.49 -33.40
N LEU A 109 3.57 -15.35 -33.39
CA LEU A 109 2.12 -15.28 -33.60
C LEU A 109 1.72 -15.74 -35.00
N HIS A 110 2.43 -15.29 -36.05
CA HIS A 110 2.22 -15.81 -37.41
C HIS A 110 2.61 -17.29 -37.55
N GLY A 111 3.56 -17.76 -36.73
CA GLY A 111 3.99 -19.15 -36.66
C GLY A 111 3.03 -20.08 -35.89
N GLY A 112 1.87 -19.57 -35.44
CA GLY A 112 0.84 -20.36 -34.77
C GLY A 112 1.02 -20.50 -33.26
N SER A 113 1.81 -19.63 -32.62
CA SER A 113 1.76 -19.50 -31.16
C SER A 113 0.34 -19.21 -30.69
N ASP A 114 -0.13 -19.96 -29.70
CA ASP A 114 -1.39 -19.66 -29.03
C ASP A 114 -1.22 -18.39 -28.18
N VAL A 115 -1.88 -17.31 -28.60
CA VAL A 115 -1.87 -16.01 -27.92
C VAL A 115 -2.46 -16.08 -26.50
N GLN A 116 -3.29 -17.08 -26.23
CA GLN A 116 -3.94 -17.29 -24.92
C GLN A 116 -3.16 -18.24 -24.02
N GLN A 117 -2.08 -18.86 -24.53
CA GLN A 117 -1.36 -19.84 -23.73
C GLN A 117 -0.81 -19.18 -22.47
N VAL A 118 -1.09 -19.82 -21.34
CA VAL A 118 -0.62 -19.40 -20.03
C VAL A 118 0.75 -19.99 -19.71
N GLY A 119 1.58 -19.20 -19.04
CA GLY A 119 2.85 -19.61 -18.44
C GLY A 119 2.77 -19.63 -16.91
N TYR A 120 3.90 -19.36 -16.27
CA TYR A 120 4.03 -19.25 -14.82
C TYR A 120 3.04 -18.23 -14.24
N GLY A 121 2.42 -18.56 -13.11
CA GLY A 121 1.38 -17.72 -12.49
C GLY A 121 0.11 -17.59 -13.30
N ALA A 122 -0.16 -18.53 -14.22
CA ALA A 122 -1.24 -18.47 -15.20
C ALA A 122 -1.25 -17.18 -16.06
N LEU A 123 -0.10 -16.51 -16.17
CA LEU A 123 0.00 -15.27 -16.95
C LEU A 123 0.00 -15.59 -18.45
N THR A 124 -0.59 -14.72 -19.25
CA THR A 124 -0.47 -14.74 -20.73
C THR A 124 0.63 -13.78 -21.20
N ALA A 125 0.99 -13.82 -22.48
CA ALA A 125 1.94 -12.86 -23.05
C ALA A 125 1.45 -11.40 -22.89
N LEU A 126 0.14 -11.15 -22.89
CA LEU A 126 -0.44 -9.82 -22.67
C LEU A 126 -0.21 -9.33 -21.24
N HIS A 127 -0.30 -10.23 -20.24
CA HIS A 127 0.06 -9.90 -18.87
C HIS A 127 1.54 -9.47 -18.78
N VAL A 128 2.44 -10.25 -19.40
CA VAL A 128 3.88 -9.98 -19.36
C VAL A 128 4.23 -8.66 -20.05
N ALA A 129 3.71 -8.41 -21.26
CA ALA A 129 3.90 -7.13 -21.95
C ALA A 129 3.38 -5.95 -21.12
N THR A 130 2.22 -6.12 -20.48
CA THR A 130 1.61 -5.08 -19.63
C THR A 130 2.40 -4.82 -18.36
N MET A 131 2.85 -5.88 -17.67
CA MET A 131 3.67 -5.78 -16.48
C MET A 131 5.01 -5.10 -16.75
N ALA A 132 5.59 -5.33 -17.93
CA ALA A 132 6.86 -4.76 -18.36
C ALA A 132 6.74 -3.35 -18.99
N GLY A 133 5.52 -2.89 -19.30
CA GLY A 133 5.27 -1.55 -19.83
C GLY A 133 5.37 -1.41 -21.35
N HIS A 134 5.38 -2.53 -22.07
CA HIS A 134 5.61 -2.57 -23.53
C HIS A 134 4.32 -2.32 -24.30
N HIS A 135 3.98 -1.04 -24.48
CA HIS A 135 2.74 -0.58 -25.10
C HIS A 135 2.51 -1.16 -26.51
N GLU A 136 3.52 -1.11 -27.38
CA GLU A 136 3.37 -1.60 -28.76
C GLU A 136 3.18 -3.11 -28.82
N LEU A 137 3.82 -3.88 -27.93
CA LEU A 137 3.62 -5.33 -27.86
C LEU A 137 2.24 -5.68 -27.28
N ALA A 138 1.77 -4.96 -26.27
CA ALA A 138 0.40 -5.12 -25.77
C ALA A 138 -0.62 -4.88 -26.89
N LYS A 139 -0.41 -3.84 -27.70
CA LYS A 139 -1.26 -3.51 -28.85
C LYS A 139 -1.22 -4.60 -29.92
N LEU A 140 -0.04 -5.13 -30.21
CA LEU A 140 0.15 -6.22 -31.15
C LEU A 140 -0.56 -7.50 -30.68
N LEU A 141 -0.40 -7.88 -29.42
CA LEU A 141 -1.07 -9.05 -28.82
C LEU A 141 -2.60 -8.94 -28.89
N LEU A 142 -3.16 -7.77 -28.56
CA LEU A 142 -4.59 -7.51 -28.70
C LEU A 142 -5.07 -7.61 -30.16
N LYS A 143 -4.28 -7.13 -31.12
CA LYS A 143 -4.58 -7.26 -32.56
C LYS A 143 -4.61 -8.73 -33.01
N PHE A 144 -3.80 -9.59 -32.38
CA PHE A 144 -3.83 -11.04 -32.60
C PHE A 144 -4.88 -11.77 -31.74
N GLY A 145 -5.78 -11.03 -31.08
CA GLY A 145 -6.92 -11.60 -30.38
C GLY A 145 -6.63 -12.04 -28.94
N ALA A 146 -5.55 -11.57 -28.30
CA ALA A 146 -5.32 -11.78 -26.88
C ALA A 146 -6.55 -11.38 -26.06
N ASP A 147 -6.97 -12.21 -25.10
CA ASP A 147 -8.09 -11.87 -24.24
C ASP A 147 -7.67 -10.79 -23.25
N VAL A 148 -8.28 -9.61 -23.40
CA VAL A 148 -8.04 -8.44 -22.55
C VAL A 148 -8.45 -8.67 -21.09
N ASN A 149 -9.33 -9.65 -20.84
CA ASN A 149 -9.81 -10.03 -19.51
C ASN A 149 -9.21 -11.35 -18.99
N ALA A 150 -8.20 -11.90 -19.66
CA ALA A 150 -7.51 -13.11 -19.22
C ALA A 150 -7.10 -12.98 -17.75
N SER A 151 -7.34 -14.02 -16.96
CA SER A 151 -7.09 -14.04 -15.53
C SER A 151 -5.79 -14.79 -15.22
N GLY A 152 -4.91 -14.17 -14.43
CA GLY A 152 -3.77 -14.84 -13.80
C GLY A 152 -4.18 -15.68 -12.59
N GLU A 153 -3.19 -16.29 -11.94
CA GLU A 153 -3.37 -17.21 -10.79
C GLU A 153 -4.01 -16.52 -9.59
N VAL A 154 -3.74 -15.22 -9.41
CA VAL A 154 -4.30 -14.41 -8.33
C VAL A 154 -5.56 -13.66 -8.74
N GLY A 155 -6.14 -13.96 -9.90
CA GLY A 155 -7.33 -13.28 -10.43
C GLY A 155 -7.03 -11.94 -11.09
N ASP A 156 -5.76 -11.54 -11.15
CA ASP A 156 -5.34 -10.31 -11.80
C ASP A 156 -5.51 -10.40 -13.31
N ARG A 157 -5.62 -9.23 -13.93
CA ARG A 157 -5.85 -9.07 -15.37
C ARG A 157 -4.85 -8.05 -15.89
N PRO A 158 -4.62 -7.94 -17.21
CA PRO A 158 -3.74 -6.92 -17.76
C PRO A 158 -4.04 -5.51 -17.23
N LEU A 159 -5.32 -5.17 -17.04
CA LEU A 159 -5.71 -3.87 -16.49
C LEU A 159 -5.28 -3.67 -15.02
N HIS A 160 -5.30 -4.70 -14.18
CA HIS A 160 -4.77 -4.65 -12.81
C HIS A 160 -3.26 -4.35 -12.81
N LEU A 161 -2.51 -5.03 -13.69
CA LEU A 161 -1.07 -4.84 -13.82
C LEU A 161 -0.71 -3.43 -14.28
N ALA A 162 -1.40 -2.92 -15.31
CA ALA A 162 -1.21 -1.57 -15.80
C ALA A 162 -1.55 -0.53 -14.71
N ALA A 163 -2.63 -0.76 -13.96
CA ALA A 163 -3.04 0.05 -12.83
C ALA A 163 -2.03 0.04 -11.68
N ALA A 164 -1.43 -1.11 -11.37
CA ALA A 164 -0.40 -1.23 -10.34
C ALA A 164 0.89 -0.50 -10.70
N ARG A 165 1.31 -0.60 -11.97
CA ARG A 165 2.56 0.00 -12.48
C ARG A 165 2.44 1.45 -12.90
N GLY A 166 1.22 1.95 -13.10
CA GLY A 166 0.98 3.34 -13.50
C GLY A 166 1.09 3.59 -15.01
N PHE A 167 0.89 2.56 -15.83
CA PHE A 167 1.05 2.66 -17.29
C PHE A 167 -0.20 3.18 -17.98
N LEU A 168 -0.41 4.50 -17.91
CA LEU A 168 -1.59 5.16 -18.50
C LEU A 168 -1.77 4.88 -20.00
N CYS A 169 -0.67 4.79 -20.77
CA CYS A 169 -0.73 4.45 -22.20
C CYS A 169 -1.33 3.06 -22.45
N ILE A 170 -1.00 2.08 -21.61
CA ILE A 170 -1.55 0.72 -21.70
C ILE A 170 -3.00 0.70 -21.20
N ILE A 171 -3.34 1.45 -20.15
CA ILE A 171 -4.74 1.56 -19.69
C ILE A 171 -5.63 2.13 -20.80
N LYS A 172 -5.19 3.19 -21.48
CA LYS A 172 -5.91 3.77 -22.62
C LYS A 172 -6.08 2.78 -23.77
N LEU A 173 -5.07 1.94 -24.01
CA LEU A 173 -5.14 0.88 -25.02
C LEU A 173 -6.14 -0.21 -24.61
N LEU A 174 -6.06 -0.71 -23.37
CA LEU A 174 -6.92 -1.78 -22.86
C LEU A 174 -8.39 -1.33 -22.74
N LEU A 175 -8.64 -0.05 -22.47
CA LEU A 175 -9.98 0.54 -22.36
C LEU A 175 -10.41 1.34 -23.61
N GLY A 176 -9.69 1.19 -24.72
CA GLY A 176 -10.00 1.91 -25.96
C GLY A 176 -11.35 1.52 -26.59
N ASP A 177 -11.78 2.29 -27.58
CA ASP A 177 -13.07 2.08 -28.27
C ASP A 177 -13.24 0.63 -28.76
N GLY A 178 -14.41 0.05 -28.45
CA GLY A 178 -14.74 -1.33 -28.81
C GLY A 178 -14.05 -2.41 -27.97
N SER A 179 -13.21 -2.04 -26.99
CA SER A 179 -12.64 -2.99 -26.05
C SER A 179 -13.72 -3.64 -25.18
N LYS A 180 -13.54 -4.93 -24.89
CA LYS A 180 -14.38 -5.71 -23.96
C LYS A 180 -13.81 -5.75 -22.55
N ALA A 181 -12.79 -4.94 -22.25
CA ALA A 181 -12.15 -4.92 -20.94
C ALA A 181 -13.17 -4.57 -19.84
N ASN A 182 -13.21 -5.39 -18.79
CA ASN A 182 -14.01 -5.09 -17.61
C ASN A 182 -13.20 -4.19 -16.67
N VAL A 183 -13.55 -2.91 -16.65
CA VAL A 183 -12.90 -1.90 -15.80
C VAL A 183 -13.04 -2.16 -14.31
N ASN A 184 -14.05 -2.96 -13.90
CA ASN A 184 -14.32 -3.34 -12.51
C ASN A 184 -14.08 -4.82 -12.25
N ALA A 185 -13.26 -5.47 -13.09
CA ALA A 185 -12.93 -6.86 -12.85
C ALA A 185 -12.29 -7.04 -11.47
N GLN A 186 -12.68 -8.07 -10.74
CA GLN A 186 -12.16 -8.37 -9.41
C GLN A 186 -11.07 -9.44 -9.48
N ASP A 187 -9.98 -9.24 -8.74
CA ASP A 187 -9.00 -10.28 -8.44
C ASP A 187 -9.52 -11.23 -7.33
N ASN A 188 -8.72 -12.21 -6.90
CA ASN A 188 -9.14 -13.19 -5.89
C ASN A 188 -9.36 -12.60 -4.48
N GLU A 189 -8.98 -11.34 -4.27
CA GLU A 189 -9.23 -10.59 -3.04
C GLU A 189 -10.23 -9.44 -3.27
N ASP A 190 -11.01 -9.50 -4.35
CA ASP A 190 -12.02 -8.52 -4.77
C ASP A 190 -11.45 -7.12 -5.07
N HIS A 191 -10.15 -6.98 -5.29
CA HIS A 191 -9.60 -5.71 -5.76
C HIS A 191 -9.94 -5.51 -7.22
N VAL A 192 -10.56 -4.36 -7.51
CA VAL A 192 -10.66 -3.81 -8.87
C VAL A 192 -9.43 -2.95 -9.23
N PRO A 193 -9.14 -2.67 -10.52
CA PRO A 193 -7.96 -1.89 -10.95
C PRO A 193 -7.81 -0.53 -10.25
N LEU A 194 -8.92 0.16 -9.94
CA LEU A 194 -8.89 1.43 -9.23
C LEU A 194 -8.25 1.34 -7.82
N HIS A 195 -8.37 0.20 -7.13
CA HIS A 195 -7.68 -0.05 -5.85
C HIS A 195 -6.17 0.06 -6.01
N PHE A 196 -5.61 -0.49 -7.09
CA PHE A 196 -4.18 -0.45 -7.38
C PHE A 196 -3.72 0.96 -7.71
N CYS A 197 -4.46 1.70 -8.55
CA CYS A 197 -4.16 3.10 -8.85
C CYS A 197 -4.11 3.95 -7.58
N ALA A 198 -5.11 3.79 -6.72
CA ALA A 198 -5.22 4.51 -5.46
C ALA A 198 -4.08 4.17 -4.49
N ARG A 199 -3.79 2.87 -4.32
CA ARG A 199 -2.74 2.36 -3.43
C ARG A 199 -1.35 2.88 -3.80
N PHE A 200 -1.00 2.85 -5.09
CA PHE A 200 0.32 3.29 -5.55
C PHE A 200 0.40 4.80 -5.80
N GLY A 201 -0.75 5.48 -5.90
CA GLY A 201 -0.84 6.93 -6.02
C GLY A 201 -0.82 7.42 -7.46
N HIS A 202 -1.26 6.60 -8.42
CA HIS A 202 -1.30 6.93 -9.84
C HIS A 202 -2.50 7.83 -10.17
N HIS A 203 -2.46 9.06 -9.65
CA HIS A 203 -3.59 10.00 -9.65
C HIS A 203 -4.07 10.39 -11.05
N GLU A 204 -3.18 10.46 -12.06
CA GLU A 204 -3.58 10.72 -13.44
C GLU A 204 -4.47 9.61 -14.02
N ILE A 205 -4.20 8.36 -13.63
CA ILE A 205 -5.02 7.22 -14.02
C ILE A 205 -6.34 7.23 -13.25
N VAL A 206 -6.33 7.54 -11.95
CA VAL A 206 -7.56 7.72 -11.16
C VAL A 206 -8.48 8.74 -11.85
N ARG A 207 -7.93 9.91 -12.22
CA ARG A 207 -8.67 10.94 -12.94
C ARG A 207 -9.22 10.43 -14.27
N PHE A 208 -8.38 9.78 -15.08
CA PHE A 208 -8.78 9.22 -16.37
C PHE A 208 -9.92 8.21 -16.25
N LEU A 209 -9.86 7.31 -15.27
CA LEU A 209 -10.90 6.30 -15.05
C LEU A 209 -12.22 6.91 -14.57
N LEU A 210 -12.17 7.88 -13.65
CA LEU A 210 -13.37 8.47 -13.04
C LEU A 210 -14.04 9.57 -13.89
N GLN A 211 -13.27 10.27 -14.72
CA GLN A 211 -13.83 11.26 -15.66
C GLN A 211 -14.20 10.64 -17.01
N GLY A 212 -13.64 9.48 -17.34
CA GLY A 212 -13.94 8.76 -18.57
C GLY A 212 -15.35 8.16 -18.56
N ASN A 213 -15.83 7.77 -19.73
CA ASN A 213 -17.14 7.13 -19.88
C ASN A 213 -17.05 5.61 -19.62
N PHE A 214 -16.32 5.25 -18.57
CA PHE A 214 -16.15 3.89 -18.07
C PHE A 214 -17.07 3.75 -16.87
N ASP A 215 -17.92 2.72 -16.80
CA ASP A 215 -18.86 2.49 -15.68
C ASP A 215 -18.11 2.07 -14.41
N VAL A 216 -17.25 2.93 -13.86
CA VAL A 216 -16.31 2.61 -12.77
C VAL A 216 -17.01 2.61 -11.42
N GLN A 217 -16.89 1.51 -10.69
CA GLN A 217 -17.44 1.34 -9.35
C GLN A 217 -16.49 1.90 -8.29
N ALA A 218 -16.39 3.22 -8.21
CA ALA A 218 -15.40 3.92 -7.37
C ALA A 218 -15.48 3.63 -5.85
N HIS A 219 -16.64 3.15 -5.40
CA HIS A 219 -16.91 2.80 -3.99
C HIS A 219 -16.96 1.28 -3.75
N SER A 220 -16.49 0.48 -4.72
CA SER A 220 -16.30 -0.96 -4.56
C SER A 220 -15.41 -1.24 -3.35
N VAL A 221 -15.63 -2.37 -2.69
CA VAL A 221 -14.81 -2.83 -1.57
C VAL A 221 -14.16 -4.15 -1.93
N ASN A 222 -12.94 -4.36 -1.45
CA ASN A 222 -12.26 -5.65 -1.49
C ASN A 222 -12.75 -6.57 -0.35
N ILE A 223 -12.18 -7.76 -0.19
CA ILE A 223 -12.55 -8.71 0.89
C ILE A 223 -12.34 -8.16 2.31
N TYR A 224 -11.53 -7.12 2.45
CA TYR A 224 -11.26 -6.45 3.72
C TYR A 224 -12.23 -5.30 4.00
N GLY A 225 -13.15 -5.01 3.08
CA GLY A 225 -14.03 -3.83 3.18
C GLY A 225 -13.32 -2.51 2.81
N ASP A 226 -12.08 -2.57 2.31
CA ASP A 226 -11.35 -1.38 1.90
C ASP A 226 -11.83 -0.93 0.52
N THR A 227 -12.16 0.36 0.42
CA THR A 227 -12.38 1.03 -0.87
C THR A 227 -11.05 1.51 -1.46
N PRO A 228 -11.00 1.95 -2.74
CA PRO A 228 -9.82 2.62 -3.28
C PRO A 228 -9.36 3.80 -2.40
N LEU A 229 -10.30 4.57 -1.86
CA LEU A 229 -10.00 5.66 -0.92
C LEU A 229 -9.27 5.22 0.36
N HIS A 230 -9.66 4.09 0.96
CA HIS A 230 -8.95 3.52 2.12
C HIS A 230 -7.48 3.26 1.76
N LEU A 231 -7.23 2.63 0.61
CA LEU A 231 -5.88 2.28 0.16
C LEU A 231 -5.02 3.51 -0.17
N ALA A 232 -5.59 4.55 -0.78
CA ALA A 232 -4.89 5.83 -0.99
C ALA A 232 -4.50 6.46 0.36
N CYS A 233 -5.42 6.47 1.33
CA CYS A 233 -5.18 6.99 2.68
C CYS A 233 -4.13 6.19 3.45
N TYR A 234 -4.21 4.85 3.43
CA TYR A 234 -3.22 3.97 4.06
C TYR A 234 -1.80 4.19 3.54
N ASN A 235 -1.66 4.58 2.28
CA ASN A 235 -0.36 4.74 1.64
C ASN A 235 0.06 6.21 1.50
N GLY A 236 -0.68 7.14 2.12
CA GLY A 236 -0.39 8.58 2.10
C GLY A 236 -0.39 9.18 0.70
N LYS A 237 -1.26 8.70 -0.20
CA LYS A 237 -1.31 9.13 -1.60
C LYS A 237 -2.24 10.34 -1.73
N CYS A 238 -1.71 11.52 -1.41
CA CYS A 238 -2.46 12.78 -1.35
C CYS A 238 -3.21 13.11 -2.64
N GLU A 239 -2.52 13.13 -3.78
CA GLU A 239 -3.14 13.48 -5.05
C GLU A 239 -4.20 12.47 -5.50
N ALA A 240 -3.93 11.17 -5.33
CA ALA A 240 -4.94 10.14 -5.66
C ALA A 240 -6.19 10.25 -4.77
N THR A 241 -6.01 10.64 -3.50
CA THR A 241 -7.12 10.90 -2.58
C THR A 241 -7.96 12.09 -3.02
N LYS A 242 -7.30 13.18 -3.46
CA LYS A 242 -7.98 14.37 -4.01
C LYS A 242 -8.81 14.00 -5.24
N GLU A 243 -8.23 13.29 -6.21
CA GLU A 243 -8.93 12.83 -7.42
C GLU A 243 -10.11 11.90 -7.11
N LEU A 244 -9.93 10.94 -6.19
CA LEU A 244 -11.00 10.03 -5.77
C LEU A 244 -12.19 10.81 -5.19
N ILE A 245 -11.96 11.70 -4.23
CA ILE A 245 -13.03 12.48 -3.59
C ILE A 245 -13.70 13.41 -4.61
N GLN A 246 -12.89 14.07 -5.45
CA GLN A 246 -13.39 15.05 -6.42
C GLN A 246 -14.27 14.40 -7.50
N HIS A 247 -13.95 13.18 -7.93
CA HIS A 247 -14.60 12.56 -9.09
C HIS A 247 -15.52 11.38 -8.75
N SER A 248 -15.45 10.81 -7.55
CA SER A 248 -16.39 9.79 -7.09
C SER A 248 -17.37 10.28 -6.01
N GLY A 249 -17.14 11.44 -5.40
CA GLY A 249 -17.96 11.92 -4.30
C GLY A 249 -17.54 11.37 -2.94
N THR A 250 -18.45 11.40 -1.96
CA THR A 250 -18.12 11.27 -0.53
C THR A 250 -18.50 9.94 0.10
N ASP A 251 -19.12 9.01 -0.62
CA ASP A 251 -19.66 7.77 -0.03
C ASP A 251 -18.59 6.93 0.69
N SER A 252 -17.41 6.83 0.08
CA SER A 252 -16.26 6.12 0.68
C SER A 252 -15.71 6.76 1.96
N LEU A 253 -16.05 8.02 2.30
CA LEU A 253 -15.56 8.69 3.51
C LEU A 253 -16.15 8.09 4.80
N THR A 254 -17.36 7.55 4.71
CA THR A 254 -18.10 7.00 5.86
C THR A 254 -18.13 5.48 5.89
N LYS A 255 -17.70 4.82 4.80
CA LYS A 255 -17.58 3.36 4.75
C LYS A 255 -16.52 2.90 5.74
N GLU A 256 -16.89 1.91 6.54
CA GLU A 256 -15.99 1.21 7.45
C GLU A 256 -15.56 -0.12 6.82
N ASN A 257 -14.28 -0.44 6.93
CA ASN A 257 -13.76 -1.75 6.58
C ASN A 257 -13.99 -2.77 7.72
N ILE A 258 -13.52 -4.01 7.57
CA ILE A 258 -13.72 -5.07 8.59
C ILE A 258 -13.04 -4.78 9.94
N PHE A 259 -12.22 -3.74 10.01
CA PHE A 259 -11.55 -3.27 11.23
C PHE A 259 -12.27 -2.05 11.86
N SER A 260 -13.44 -1.68 11.37
CA SER A 260 -14.16 -0.45 11.75
C SER A 260 -13.30 0.81 11.51
N GLU A 261 -12.43 0.78 10.51
CA GLU A 261 -11.64 1.93 10.08
C GLU A 261 -12.32 2.55 8.86
N THR A 262 -12.52 3.86 8.90
CA THR A 262 -12.85 4.66 7.72
C THR A 262 -11.58 5.15 7.04
N ALA A 263 -11.67 5.65 5.80
CA ALA A 263 -10.54 6.24 5.11
C ALA A 263 -9.84 7.37 5.90
N LEU A 264 -10.57 8.10 6.76
CA LEU A 264 -10.00 9.12 7.64
C LEU A 264 -9.18 8.50 8.78
N HIS A 265 -9.63 7.38 9.35
CA HIS A 265 -8.85 6.61 10.33
C HIS A 265 -7.55 6.13 9.70
N SER A 266 -7.61 5.60 8.48
CA SER A 266 -6.44 5.17 7.68
C SER A 266 -5.45 6.32 7.44
N ALA A 267 -5.95 7.50 7.06
CA ALA A 267 -5.13 8.70 6.85
C ALA A 267 -4.45 9.17 8.14
N CYS A 268 -5.12 9.05 9.29
CA CYS A 268 -4.56 9.42 10.58
C CYS A 268 -3.51 8.42 11.09
N THR A 269 -3.69 7.12 10.83
CA THR A 269 -2.78 6.06 11.30
C THR A 269 -1.52 5.93 10.43
N TYR A 270 -1.60 6.25 9.12
CA TYR A 270 -0.49 6.02 8.17
C TYR A 270 0.00 7.24 7.40
N GLY A 271 -0.76 8.34 7.40
CA GLY A 271 -0.43 9.57 6.68
C GLY A 271 0.78 10.28 7.30
N LYS A 272 1.91 10.20 6.59
CA LYS A 272 3.11 11.03 6.83
C LYS A 272 2.88 12.52 6.50
N ASP A 273 1.74 12.84 5.88
CA ASP A 273 1.43 14.17 5.33
C ASP A 273 0.25 14.82 6.07
N LEU A 274 0.42 16.09 6.46
CA LEU A 274 -0.55 16.84 7.26
C LEU A 274 -1.82 17.17 6.44
N GLU A 275 -1.68 17.31 5.12
CA GLU A 275 -2.78 17.63 4.20
C GLU A 275 -3.88 16.56 4.22
N MET A 276 -3.50 15.29 4.31
CA MET A 276 -4.43 14.15 4.30
C MET A 276 -5.38 14.12 5.51
N ARG A 277 -5.01 14.79 6.61
CA ARG A 277 -5.85 14.87 7.82
C ARG A 277 -6.92 15.96 7.72
N LEU A 278 -6.73 16.93 6.83
CA LEU A 278 -7.58 18.11 6.70
C LEU A 278 -8.51 18.02 5.49
N PHE A 279 -8.07 17.38 4.41
CA PHE A 279 -8.84 17.32 3.16
C PHE A 279 -10.20 16.61 3.28
N PRO A 280 -10.34 15.45 3.97
CA PRO A 280 -11.63 14.79 4.14
C PRO A 280 -12.62 15.58 5.03
N ARG A 281 -12.13 16.53 5.82
CA ARG A 281 -12.97 17.40 6.69
C ARG A 281 -13.53 18.61 5.95
N ALA A 282 -12.93 19.00 4.83
CA ALA A 282 -13.37 20.15 4.03
C ALA A 282 -14.59 19.83 3.12
N HIS A 283 -14.91 18.56 2.91
CA HIS A 283 -16.02 18.09 2.09
C HIS A 283 -16.98 17.20 2.91
N PRO A 284 -17.80 17.77 3.81
CA PRO A 284 -18.86 17.03 4.47
C PRO A 284 -19.92 16.56 3.45
N PRO A 285 -20.63 15.45 3.71
CA PRO A 285 -21.70 14.97 2.83
C PRO A 285 -22.76 16.06 2.66
N GLY A 286 -22.93 16.56 1.43
CA GLY A 286 -23.97 17.54 1.06
C GLY A 286 -23.51 18.90 0.53
N ALA A 287 -22.21 19.16 0.32
CA ALA A 287 -21.77 20.45 -0.23
C ALA A 287 -21.70 20.46 -1.78
N VAL A 288 -22.55 21.27 -2.41
CA VAL A 288 -22.60 21.57 -3.86
C VAL A 288 -21.31 22.33 -4.28
N PRO A 289 -20.73 22.09 -5.49
CA PRO A 289 -19.45 22.69 -5.84
C PRO A 289 -19.58 24.18 -6.15
N ALA A 290 -18.96 25.04 -5.31
CA ALA A 290 -18.80 26.46 -5.59
C ALA A 290 -17.45 26.73 -6.27
N GLY A 291 -17.53 27.29 -7.47
CA GLY A 291 -16.39 27.63 -8.30
C GLY A 291 -15.45 28.69 -7.72
N GLN A 292 -14.23 28.64 -8.23
CA GLN A 292 -13.17 29.66 -8.21
C GLN A 292 -12.83 30.28 -6.85
N ARG A 293 -11.74 29.83 -6.23
CA ARG A 293 -10.90 30.70 -5.40
C ARG A 293 -9.41 30.52 -5.71
N ARG A 294 -8.76 31.68 -5.78
CA ARG A 294 -7.45 31.99 -6.39
C ARG A 294 -6.27 31.36 -5.65
N ARG A 295 -5.21 31.08 -6.42
CA ARG A 295 -3.88 30.67 -5.98
C ARG A 295 -3.22 31.74 -5.11
N HIS A 296 -2.54 31.31 -4.05
CA HIS A 296 -1.47 32.07 -3.40
C HIS A 296 -0.24 31.15 -3.34
N GLU A 297 0.86 31.59 -3.95
CA GLU A 297 2.19 30.98 -3.79
C GLU A 297 2.79 31.36 -2.43
N PRO A 298 3.61 30.49 -1.80
CA PRO A 298 4.55 30.91 -0.78
C PRO A 298 5.99 30.87 -1.30
N ASP A 299 6.61 32.04 -1.19
CA ASP A 299 7.99 32.38 -1.48
C ASP A 299 8.98 31.65 -0.55
N GLY A 300 10.13 31.29 -1.11
CA GLY A 300 11.15 30.50 -0.43
C GLY A 300 12.08 31.36 0.43
N SER A 301 12.08 31.15 1.75
CA SER A 301 13.26 31.40 2.59
C SER A 301 13.21 30.56 3.87
N TYR A 302 14.23 29.72 4.06
CA TYR A 302 14.39 28.88 5.24
C TYR A 302 15.28 29.62 6.25
N VAL A 303 14.68 30.21 7.28
CA VAL A 303 15.41 30.74 8.45
C VAL A 303 15.26 29.77 9.61
N SER A 304 16.38 29.27 10.12
CA SER A 304 16.39 28.41 11.31
C SER A 304 16.18 29.26 12.56
N VAL A 305 14.98 29.19 13.14
CA VAL A 305 14.67 29.75 14.47
C VAL A 305 14.91 28.69 15.56
N PRO A 306 15.50 29.05 16.72
CA PRO A 306 15.65 28.13 17.85
C PRO A 306 14.28 27.71 18.40
N SER A 307 14.09 26.40 18.63
CA SER A 307 12.81 25.85 19.11
C SER A 307 12.49 26.30 20.55
N PRO A 308 11.32 26.89 20.82
CA PRO A 308 10.91 27.32 22.17
C PRO A 308 10.56 26.18 23.14
N LEU A 309 10.60 24.91 22.70
CA LEU A 309 9.95 23.77 23.38
C LEU A 309 10.90 22.78 24.07
N GLY A 310 12.13 23.19 24.35
CA GLY A 310 13.10 22.39 25.11
C GLY A 310 13.70 21.19 24.35
N LYS A 311 14.87 20.71 24.82
CA LYS A 311 15.62 19.62 24.17
C LYS A 311 15.14 18.25 24.69
N ILE A 312 14.42 17.48 23.87
CA ILE A 312 14.24 16.03 24.09
C ILE A 312 15.57 15.33 23.75
N LYS A 313 16.21 14.73 24.75
CA LYS A 313 17.57 14.18 24.66
C LYS A 313 17.62 12.70 24.22
N SER A 314 16.55 11.92 24.41
CA SER A 314 16.57 10.45 24.25
C SER A 314 15.52 9.91 23.25
N MET A 315 15.51 10.38 21.99
CA MET A 315 14.58 9.89 20.95
C MET A 315 15.11 10.00 19.52
N THR A 316 14.71 9.05 18.66
CA THR A 316 14.90 9.13 17.19
C THR A 316 14.11 10.31 16.58
N LYS A 317 14.62 10.93 15.51
CA LYS A 317 14.07 12.15 14.87
C LYS A 317 12.56 12.10 14.59
N GLY A 318 12.03 10.96 14.15
CA GLY A 318 10.59 10.77 13.87
C GLY A 318 9.71 10.86 15.12
N LYS A 319 10.00 10.04 16.15
CA LYS A 319 9.27 10.03 17.43
C LYS A 319 9.34 11.39 18.16
N LYS A 320 10.46 12.11 17.99
CA LYS A 320 10.66 13.45 18.56
C LYS A 320 9.66 14.48 17.99
N ALA A 321 9.28 14.38 16.72
CA ALA A 321 8.34 15.32 16.11
C ALA A 321 6.92 15.18 16.67
N GLU A 322 6.42 13.96 16.85
CA GLU A 322 5.07 13.69 17.37
C GLU A 322 4.89 14.20 18.79
N VAL A 323 5.88 13.97 19.67
CA VAL A 323 5.84 14.44 21.06
C VAL A 323 5.93 15.96 21.12
N LEU A 324 6.73 16.59 20.27
CA LEU A 324 6.82 18.06 20.19
C LEU A 324 5.52 18.70 19.67
N LEU A 325 4.86 18.06 18.70
CA LEU A 325 3.54 18.50 18.22
C LEU A 325 2.47 18.34 19.29
N LEU A 326 2.48 17.23 20.04
CA LEU A 326 1.56 17.03 21.16
C LEU A 326 1.78 18.10 22.24
N ARG A 327 3.04 18.39 22.61
CA ARG A 327 3.38 19.47 23.55
C ARG A 327 2.88 20.83 23.08
N ALA A 328 3.02 21.14 21.80
CA ALA A 328 2.58 22.41 21.25
C ALA A 328 1.05 22.54 21.20
N SER A 329 0.33 21.44 21.00
CA SER A 329 -1.13 21.43 20.83
C SER A 329 -1.92 21.17 22.11
N LEU A 330 -1.29 20.55 23.12
CA LEU A 330 -1.93 20.31 24.41
C LEU A 330 -2.04 21.64 25.19
N PRO A 331 -3.22 22.02 25.71
CA PRO A 331 -3.33 23.19 26.57
C PRO A 331 -2.34 23.17 27.75
N SER A 332 -1.79 24.33 28.10
CA SER A 332 -0.75 24.45 29.15
C SER A 332 -1.19 23.90 30.50
N HIS A 333 -2.48 23.98 30.85
CA HIS A 333 -3.00 23.46 32.12
C HIS A 333 -2.99 21.93 32.24
N PHE A 334 -2.87 21.20 31.12
CA PHE A 334 -2.72 19.74 31.10
C PHE A 334 -1.25 19.29 31.12
N HIS A 335 -0.29 20.22 31.07
CA HIS A 335 1.12 19.88 31.20
C HIS A 335 1.47 19.65 32.66
N LEU A 336 1.97 18.46 32.98
CA LEU A 336 2.42 18.07 34.31
C LEU A 336 3.89 17.68 34.28
N GLN A 337 4.63 18.04 35.31
CA GLN A 337 5.97 17.52 35.58
C GLN A 337 5.88 16.23 36.40
N LEU A 338 6.80 15.29 36.20
CA LEU A 338 6.82 14.05 36.98
C LEU A 338 6.99 14.32 38.49
N SER A 339 7.65 15.42 38.87
CA SER A 339 7.79 15.87 40.26
C SER A 339 6.48 16.33 40.91
N GLU A 340 5.43 16.59 40.13
CA GLU A 340 4.09 16.92 40.65
C GLU A 340 3.28 15.67 41.02
N LEU A 341 3.83 14.47 40.81
CA LEU A 341 3.15 13.19 40.97
C LEU A 341 3.72 12.39 42.14
N GLU A 342 2.83 12.00 43.06
CA GLU A 342 3.13 11.03 44.12
C GLU A 342 2.53 9.67 43.75
N PHE A 343 3.33 8.61 43.84
CA PHE A 343 2.92 7.24 43.57
C PHE A 343 2.67 6.49 44.89
N ASN A 344 1.47 5.95 45.10
CA ASN A 344 1.14 5.23 46.33
C ASN A 344 1.14 3.71 46.11
N GLU A 345 0.17 3.20 45.36
CA GLU A 345 -0.02 1.75 45.17
C GLU A 345 -0.33 1.43 43.71
N ILE A 346 0.01 0.21 43.28
CA ILE A 346 -0.29 -0.26 41.93
C ILE A 346 -1.72 -0.80 41.90
N ILE A 347 -2.56 -0.22 41.05
CA ILE A 347 -3.96 -0.60 40.87
C ILE A 347 -4.24 -1.29 39.53
N GLY A 348 -3.25 -1.36 38.65
CA GLY A 348 -3.37 -2.04 37.37
C GLY A 348 -2.03 -2.23 36.68
N SER A 349 -1.95 -3.23 35.81
CA SER A 349 -0.80 -3.47 34.95
C SER A 349 -1.23 -3.94 33.57
N GLY A 350 -0.45 -3.61 32.55
CA GLY A 350 -0.74 -4.01 31.18
C GLY A 350 0.52 -3.98 30.31
N SER A 351 0.33 -4.25 29.01
CA SER A 351 1.42 -4.34 28.03
C SER A 351 2.28 -3.09 27.95
N PHE A 352 1.69 -1.91 28.19
CA PHE A 352 2.34 -0.61 28.00
C PHE A 352 2.85 0.03 29.30
N GLY A 353 2.57 -0.55 30.48
CA GLY A 353 2.95 0.06 31.74
C GLY A 353 2.15 -0.38 32.95
N LYS A 354 2.25 0.43 34.01
CA LYS A 354 1.55 0.23 35.28
C LYS A 354 0.66 1.42 35.57
N VAL A 355 -0.49 1.16 36.18
CA VAL A 355 -1.40 2.18 36.68
C VAL A 355 -1.26 2.23 38.19
N TYR A 356 -1.01 3.42 38.71
CA TYR A 356 -0.85 3.68 40.12
C TYR A 356 -2.04 4.51 40.60
N ARG A 357 -2.52 4.22 41.80
CA ARG A 357 -3.23 5.23 42.58
C ARG A 357 -2.19 6.13 43.20
N GLY A 358 -2.41 7.43 43.12
CA GLY A 358 -1.44 8.44 43.51
C GLY A 358 -2.07 9.76 43.88
N LYS A 359 -1.24 10.79 44.04
CA LYS A 359 -1.68 12.18 44.18
C LYS A 359 -1.04 13.07 43.12
N CYS A 360 -1.82 14.05 42.66
CA CYS A 360 -1.35 15.16 41.84
C CYS A 360 -2.01 16.44 42.38
N ARG A 361 -1.19 17.44 42.76
CA ARG A 361 -1.68 18.72 43.32
C ARG A 361 -2.72 18.53 44.44
N ASN A 362 -2.43 17.65 45.40
CA ASN A 362 -3.30 17.26 46.54
C ASN A 362 -4.63 16.57 46.18
N LYS A 363 -4.87 16.20 44.91
CA LYS A 363 -6.02 15.38 44.51
C LYS A 363 -5.61 13.92 44.32
N VAL A 364 -6.48 12.99 44.72
CA VAL A 364 -6.29 11.56 44.47
C VAL A 364 -6.55 11.27 43.00
N VAL A 365 -5.61 10.62 42.33
CA VAL A 365 -5.60 10.42 40.87
C VAL A 365 -5.17 9.01 40.49
N ALA A 366 -5.52 8.60 39.27
CA ALA A 366 -4.96 7.42 38.63
C ALA A 366 -3.85 7.86 37.67
N ILE A 367 -2.66 7.30 37.85
CA ILE A 367 -1.44 7.64 37.11
C ILE A 367 -1.02 6.42 36.29
N LYS A 368 -1.24 6.46 34.98
CA LYS A 368 -0.74 5.43 34.06
C LYS A 368 0.66 5.80 33.61
N ARG A 369 1.65 5.08 34.14
CA ARG A 369 3.07 5.27 33.80
C ARG A 369 3.48 4.30 32.71
N TYR A 370 4.00 4.84 31.61
CA TYR A 370 4.56 4.04 30.53
C TYR A 370 5.92 3.47 30.96
N ARG A 371 6.31 2.31 30.42
CA ARG A 371 7.58 1.67 30.78
C ARG A 371 8.74 2.61 30.45
N ALA A 372 9.57 2.90 31.46
CA ALA A 372 10.78 3.69 31.30
C ALA A 372 11.88 2.84 30.65
N ASN A 373 11.73 2.54 29.35
CA ASN A 373 12.85 2.07 28.55
C ASN A 373 13.51 3.28 27.90
N THR A 374 14.86 3.31 27.91
CA THR A 374 15.70 4.35 27.28
C THR A 374 15.33 4.60 25.81
N PHE A 375 14.62 3.64 25.19
CA PHE A 375 14.01 3.72 23.89
C PHE A 375 12.57 3.17 23.94
N CYS A 376 11.57 4.02 24.21
CA CYS A 376 10.17 3.66 23.94
C CYS A 376 10.05 3.19 22.49
N SER A 377 9.39 2.06 22.24
CA SER A 377 9.13 1.61 20.87
C SER A 377 8.30 2.66 20.13
N LYS A 378 8.31 2.67 18.79
CA LYS A 378 7.48 3.64 18.05
C LYS A 378 6.01 3.50 18.45
N SER A 379 5.54 2.26 18.58
CA SER A 379 4.20 1.94 19.08
C SER A 379 3.90 2.49 20.48
N ASP A 380 4.86 2.51 21.42
CA ASP A 380 4.61 3.05 22.76
C ASP A 380 4.39 4.56 22.74
N VAL A 381 5.20 5.28 21.95
CA VAL A 381 5.08 6.74 21.76
C VAL A 381 3.78 7.07 21.05
N ASP A 382 3.45 6.35 19.98
CA ASP A 382 2.21 6.54 19.22
C ASP A 382 0.98 6.33 20.11
N MET A 383 0.96 5.26 20.91
CA MET A 383 -0.13 4.94 21.83
C MET A 383 -0.27 6.00 22.92
N PHE A 384 0.85 6.43 23.51
CA PHE A 384 0.86 7.51 24.50
C PHE A 384 0.29 8.80 23.91
N CYS A 385 0.81 9.23 22.75
CA CYS A 385 0.37 10.45 22.11
C CYS A 385 -1.11 10.41 21.70
N ARG A 386 -1.58 9.26 21.22
CA ARG A 386 -2.98 9.03 20.87
C ARG A 386 -3.88 9.15 22.09
N GLU A 387 -3.53 8.48 23.20
CA GLU A 387 -4.34 8.46 24.41
C GLU A 387 -4.47 9.86 25.02
N VAL A 388 -3.37 10.61 25.11
CA VAL A 388 -3.39 12.02 25.56
C VAL A 388 -4.23 12.90 24.63
N SER A 389 -4.11 12.74 23.31
CA SER A 389 -4.85 13.53 22.32
C SER A 389 -6.36 13.28 22.33
N ILE A 390 -6.78 12.07 22.71
CA ILE A 390 -8.19 11.71 22.87
C ILE A 390 -8.69 12.29 24.19
N LEU A 391 -8.02 11.94 25.29
CA LEU A 391 -8.44 12.31 26.64
C LEU A 391 -8.57 13.82 26.83
N CYS A 392 -7.70 14.63 26.21
CA CYS A 392 -7.77 16.09 26.31
C CYS A 392 -8.98 16.73 25.60
N ARG A 393 -9.75 15.97 24.82
CA ARG A 393 -10.94 16.43 24.09
C ARG A 393 -12.23 15.84 24.61
N LEU A 394 -12.16 14.89 25.52
CA LEU A 394 -13.33 14.25 26.09
C LEU A 394 -13.79 15.03 27.33
N ASP A 395 -14.97 15.66 27.22
CA ASP A 395 -15.65 16.34 28.32
C ASP A 395 -17.08 15.81 28.41
N HIS A 396 -17.26 14.73 29.17
CA HIS A 396 -18.55 14.08 29.35
C HIS A 396 -18.64 13.46 30.75
N PRO A 397 -19.78 13.57 31.46
CA PRO A 397 -19.93 13.12 32.85
C PRO A 397 -19.72 11.61 33.05
N CYS A 398 -19.88 10.81 32.00
CA CYS A 398 -19.66 9.36 32.03
C CYS A 398 -18.25 8.93 31.63
N ILE A 399 -17.33 9.87 31.36
CA ILE A 399 -15.95 9.57 30.98
C ILE A 399 -15.03 10.05 32.11
N ILE A 400 -14.01 9.23 32.43
CA ILE A 400 -13.01 9.60 33.43
C ILE A 400 -12.33 10.93 33.05
N GLN A 401 -12.31 11.88 33.99
CA GLN A 401 -11.77 13.19 33.68
C GLN A 401 -10.26 13.13 33.45
N PHE A 402 -9.80 13.73 32.35
CA PHE A 402 -8.38 13.91 32.08
C PHE A 402 -7.82 15.06 32.92
N ILE A 403 -6.71 14.80 33.62
CA ILE A 403 -6.08 15.78 34.53
C ILE A 403 -4.81 16.36 33.91
N GLY A 404 -4.07 15.54 33.16
CA GLY A 404 -2.89 16.01 32.44
C GLY A 404 -1.93 14.88 32.07
N ALA A 405 -0.80 15.25 31.46
CA ALA A 405 0.24 14.31 31.05
C ALA A 405 1.64 14.88 31.26
N CYS A 406 2.59 13.98 31.56
CA CYS A 406 4.01 14.27 31.60
C CYS A 406 4.63 13.96 30.24
N LEU A 407 5.09 14.99 29.53
CA LEU A 407 5.52 14.90 28.13
C LEU A 407 7.01 15.15 27.94
N ASP A 408 7.78 15.30 29.03
CA ASP A 408 9.09 15.93 28.92
C ASP A 408 10.18 15.07 28.30
N ASP A 409 10.15 13.80 28.65
CA ASP A 409 11.03 12.76 28.14
C ASP A 409 10.27 11.42 28.16
N PRO A 410 10.56 10.49 27.24
CA PRO A 410 9.92 9.18 27.23
C PRO A 410 10.02 8.41 28.54
N SER A 411 11.11 8.58 29.30
CA SER A 411 11.28 7.97 30.63
C SER A 411 10.29 8.50 31.68
N GLN A 412 9.65 9.64 31.39
CA GLN A 412 8.72 10.35 32.25
C GLN A 412 7.27 10.27 31.77
N PHE A 413 6.98 9.55 30.68
CA PHE A 413 5.62 9.47 30.13
C PHE A 413 4.62 8.92 31.14
N ALA A 414 3.68 9.79 31.50
CA ALA A 414 2.59 9.49 32.42
C ALA A 414 1.31 10.17 31.96
N ILE A 415 0.20 9.46 32.06
CA ILE A 415 -1.16 9.98 31.83
C ILE A 415 -1.87 10.00 33.18
N VAL A 416 -2.42 11.16 33.54
CA VAL A 416 -3.10 11.38 34.82
C VAL A 416 -4.58 11.61 34.58
N THR A 417 -5.40 10.81 35.26
CA THR A 417 -6.87 10.87 35.18
C THR A 417 -7.48 10.87 36.57
N GLN A 418 -8.76 11.19 36.65
CA GLN A 418 -9.55 11.01 37.86
C GLN A 418 -9.45 9.55 38.34
N TYR A 419 -9.22 9.39 39.64
CA TYR A 419 -9.35 8.08 40.27
C TYR A 419 -10.82 7.73 40.50
N VAL A 420 -11.24 6.55 40.06
CA VAL A 420 -12.59 6.00 40.32
C VAL A 420 -12.46 4.88 41.35
N SER A 421 -13.15 5.04 42.48
CA SER A 421 -13.27 4.02 43.53
C SER A 421 -14.31 2.96 43.16
N GLY A 422 -14.14 1.73 43.64
CA GLY A 422 -15.08 0.63 43.40
C GLY A 422 -14.58 -0.43 42.41
N GLY A 423 -13.35 -0.30 41.92
CA GLY A 423 -12.74 -1.29 41.03
C GLY A 423 -13.31 -1.26 39.62
N SER A 424 -12.86 -2.21 38.79
CA SER A 424 -13.38 -2.34 37.42
C SER A 424 -14.76 -3.00 37.43
N LEU A 425 -15.57 -2.76 36.39
CA LEU A 425 -16.83 -3.49 36.19
C LEU A 425 -16.60 -5.01 36.20
N PHE A 426 -15.45 -5.46 35.67
CA PHE A 426 -15.05 -6.87 35.73
C PHE A 426 -14.90 -7.36 37.17
N SER A 427 -14.21 -6.61 38.03
CA SER A 427 -14.04 -6.94 39.45
C SER A 427 -15.39 -7.02 40.17
N LEU A 428 -16.26 -6.03 39.96
CA LEU A 428 -17.60 -5.97 40.56
C LEU A 428 -18.50 -7.12 40.12
N LEU A 429 -18.44 -7.51 38.84
CA LEU A 429 -19.23 -8.63 38.31
C LEU A 429 -18.67 -10.00 38.70
N HIS A 430 -17.38 -10.08 39.07
CA HIS A 430 -16.76 -11.32 39.55
C HIS A 430 -16.99 -11.56 41.04
N GLU A 431 -17.09 -10.50 41.86
CA GLU A 431 -17.43 -10.61 43.29
C GLU A 431 -18.92 -10.95 43.54
N GLN A 432 -19.79 -10.75 42.54
CA GLN A 432 -21.22 -11.11 42.61
C GLN A 432 -21.52 -12.56 42.18
N LYS A 433 -20.51 -13.34 41.80
CA LYS A 433 -20.59 -14.80 41.59
C LYS A 433 -19.93 -15.51 42.75
#